data_AF-A0A2D4L3R5-F1
#
_entry.id   AF-A0A2D4L3R5-F1
#
_cell.length_a   1.000
_cell.length_b   1.000
_cell.length_c   1.000
_cell.angle_alpha   90.00
_cell.angle_beta   90.00
_cell.angle_gamma   90.00
#
_symmetry.space_group_name_H-M   'P 1'
#
loop_
_entity.id
_entity.type
_entity.pdbx_description
1 polymer ?
#
loop_
_entity_poly.entity_id
_entity_poly.type
_entity_poly.pdbx_seq_one_letter_code
_entity_poly.pdbx_strand_id
1 'polypeptide(L)'
;TSNSNYCRSKGEQIALNVDGTCTDETNTYSSKLMDKQTFCSSQTTSNISRYAAAIYKRGELHLTPLHGILQMRPSFAYLDKADAKYREREAANEQGDSSQEEVE
;
A
#
# COMPACT_ATOMS: atom_id res chain seq x y z
N THR A 1 2.19 1.62 16.22
CA THR A 1 1.96 3.07 15.98
C THR A 1 2.15 3.94 17.23
N SER A 2 2.71 3.43 18.34
CA SER A 2 2.92 4.17 19.61
C SER A 2 4.27 4.92 19.72
N ASN A 3 5.14 4.81 18.70
CA ASN A 3 6.42 5.52 18.68
C ASN A 3 6.20 7.01 18.38
N SER A 4 6.98 7.89 19.02
CA SER A 4 7.09 9.33 18.76
C SER A 4 7.25 9.74 17.28
N ASN A 5 7.84 8.89 16.44
CA ASN A 5 7.98 9.18 15.00
C ASN A 5 6.69 9.00 14.18
N TYR A 6 5.62 8.50 14.81
CA TYR A 6 4.33 8.27 14.15
C TYR A 6 3.32 9.35 14.56
N CYS A 7 2.94 10.21 13.61
CA CYS A 7 1.86 11.18 13.83
C CYS A 7 0.50 10.48 13.76
N ARG A 8 -0.09 10.21 14.92
CA ARG A 8 -1.33 9.45 15.03
C ARG A 8 -2.49 10.09 14.27
N SER A 9 -2.70 11.40 14.43
CA SER A 9 -3.79 12.12 13.75
C SER A 9 -3.71 11.99 12.22
N LYS A 10 -2.50 12.08 11.65
CA LYS A 10 -2.29 11.88 10.22
C LYS A 10 -2.52 10.43 9.80
N GLY A 11 -2.12 9.47 10.64
CA GLY A 11 -2.38 8.05 10.44
C GLY A 11 -3.86 7.69 10.40
N GLU A 12 -4.67 8.31 11.27
CA GLU A 12 -6.13 8.16 11.30
C GLU A 12 -6.77 8.74 10.03
N GLN A 13 -6.34 9.94 9.61
CA GLN A 13 -6.85 10.58 8.40
C GLN A 13 -6.57 9.76 7.14
N ILE A 14 -5.35 9.20 7.00
CA ILE A 14 -5.01 8.35 5.86
C ILE A 14 -5.89 7.09 5.85
N ALA A 15 -6.03 6.41 6.99
CA ALA A 15 -6.88 5.23 7.07
C ALA A 15 -8.34 5.53 6.71
N LEU A 16 -8.88 6.65 7.19
CA LEU A 16 -10.23 7.10 6.87
C LEU A 16 -10.42 7.40 5.38
N ASN A 17 -9.43 8.02 4.72
CA ASN A 17 -9.52 8.32 3.30
C ASN A 17 -9.48 7.06 2.43
N VAL A 18 -8.71 6.05 2.86
CA VAL A 18 -8.53 4.80 2.10
C VAL A 18 -9.69 3.83 2.30
N ASP A 19 -10.09 3.59 3.55
CA ASP A 19 -11.08 2.55 3.89
C ASP A 19 -12.47 3.13 4.16
N GLY A 20 -12.58 4.44 4.40
CA GLY A 20 -13.82 5.06 4.81
C GLY A 20 -14.26 4.71 6.24
N THR A 21 -15.51 5.05 6.53
CA THR A 21 -16.11 4.88 7.85
C THR A 21 -16.58 3.44 8.11
N CYS A 22 -16.77 2.64 7.06
CA CYS A 22 -17.25 1.26 7.17
C CYS A 22 -16.18 0.35 7.79
N THR A 23 -16.63 -0.59 8.62
CA THR A 23 -15.81 -1.70 9.14
C THR A 23 -16.08 -2.92 8.28
N ASP A 24 -15.39 -2.99 7.14
CA ASP A 24 -15.42 -4.14 6.25
C ASP A 24 -14.15 -4.99 6.42
N GLU A 25 -14.28 -6.30 6.26
CA GLU A 25 -13.17 -7.27 6.25
C GLU A 25 -12.15 -7.00 5.13
N THR A 26 -12.54 -6.22 4.12
CA THR A 26 -11.71 -5.86 2.95
C THR A 26 -10.86 -4.60 3.17
N ASN A 27 -10.96 -3.99 4.35
CA ASN A 27 -10.22 -2.78 4.70
C ASN A 27 -8.69 -2.98 4.63
N THR A 28 -8.00 -1.96 4.12
CA THR A 28 -6.55 -1.94 4.03
C THR A 28 -5.90 -1.82 5.42
N TYR A 29 -6.55 -1.09 6.33
CA TYR A 29 -6.10 -0.78 7.69
C TYR A 29 -7.16 -1.18 8.72
N SER A 30 -7.01 -2.36 9.32
CA SER A 30 -7.98 -2.89 10.28
C SER A 30 -8.06 -2.08 11.58
N SER A 31 -6.96 -1.45 12.01
CA SER A 31 -6.91 -0.67 13.26
C SER A 31 -7.41 0.77 13.16
N LYS A 32 -7.95 1.18 12.00
CA LYS A 32 -8.31 2.58 11.68
C LYS A 32 -7.12 3.56 11.76
N LEU A 33 -5.91 3.02 11.74
CA LEU A 33 -4.65 3.75 11.66
C LEU A 33 -3.86 3.20 10.48
N MET A 34 -3.09 4.03 9.80
CA MET A 34 -2.08 3.57 8.84
C MET A 34 -0.98 2.77 9.56
N ASP A 35 -1.23 1.49 9.80
CA ASP A 35 -0.42 0.58 10.62
C ASP A 35 0.43 -0.40 9.78
N LYS A 36 0.19 -0.43 8.47
CA LYS A 36 0.89 -1.28 7.50
C LYS A 36 1.51 -0.45 6.38
N GLN A 37 2.70 -0.87 5.95
CA GLN A 37 3.32 -0.42 4.71
C GLN A 37 3.49 -1.61 3.77
N THR A 38 3.00 -1.48 2.54
CA THR A 38 3.12 -2.52 1.52
C THR A 38 4.33 -2.23 0.65
N PHE A 39 5.13 -3.24 0.34
CA PHE A 39 6.23 -3.12 -0.61
C PHE A 39 5.86 -3.83 -1.91
N CYS A 40 6.28 -3.28 -3.05
CA CYS A 40 6.13 -3.90 -4.36
C CYS A 40 7.52 -4.27 -4.91
N SER A 41 7.62 -5.44 -5.53
CA SER A 41 8.85 -5.93 -6.15
C SER A 41 8.91 -5.58 -7.63
N SER A 42 10.09 -5.21 -8.12
CA SER A 42 10.42 -5.22 -9.54
C SER A 42 11.62 -6.11 -9.80
N GLN A 43 11.56 -6.93 -10.86
CA GLN A 43 12.68 -7.76 -11.28
C GLN A 43 13.82 -6.87 -11.80
N THR A 44 15.04 -7.08 -11.29
CA THR A 44 16.18 -6.23 -11.61
C THR A 44 16.90 -6.66 -12.90
N THR A 45 17.08 -7.96 -13.09
CA THR A 45 17.77 -8.51 -14.26
C THR A 45 17.22 -9.87 -14.65
N SER A 46 17.29 -10.19 -15.94
CA SER A 46 16.90 -11.48 -16.50
C SER A 46 18.03 -12.51 -16.44
N ASN A 47 19.30 -12.09 -16.45
CA ASN A 47 20.44 -13.00 -16.42
C ASN A 47 21.08 -13.04 -15.03
N ILE A 48 20.73 -14.07 -14.27
CA ILE A 48 21.17 -14.28 -12.89
C ILE A 48 22.30 -15.32 -12.73
N SER A 49 22.69 -16.01 -13.82
CA SER A 49 23.62 -17.14 -13.74
C SER A 49 25.03 -16.75 -13.29
N ARG A 50 25.34 -15.46 -13.32
CA ARG A 50 26.62 -14.88 -12.89
C ARG A 50 26.63 -14.43 -11.42
N TYR A 51 25.54 -14.62 -10.68
CA TYR A 51 25.45 -14.20 -9.27
C TYR A 51 25.29 -15.41 -8.34
N ALA A 52 25.98 -15.36 -7.22
CA ALA A 52 25.89 -16.35 -6.16
C ALA A 52 25.94 -15.66 -4.79
N ALA A 53 25.22 -16.22 -3.82
CA ALA A 53 25.44 -15.90 -2.41
C ALA A 53 26.67 -16.67 -1.94
N ALA A 54 27.50 -16.01 -1.15
CA ALA A 54 28.71 -16.60 -0.59
C ALA A 54 28.67 -16.52 0.94
N ILE A 55 28.93 -17.65 1.60
CA ILE A 55 29.09 -17.71 3.05
C ILE A 55 30.54 -18.10 3.33
N TYR A 56 31.26 -17.21 4.00
CA TYR A 56 32.63 -17.46 4.44
C TYR A 56 32.65 -17.96 5.89
N LYS A 57 33.23 -19.13 6.13
CA LYS A 57 33.28 -19.75 7.45
C LYS A 57 34.53 -20.62 7.60
N ARG A 58 35.30 -20.37 8.67
CA ARG A 58 36.48 -21.20 9.05
C ARG A 58 37.51 -21.39 7.91
N GLY A 59 37.75 -20.35 7.11
CA GLY A 59 38.69 -20.43 6.00
C GLY A 59 38.11 -20.97 4.69
N GLU A 60 36.86 -21.46 4.71
CA GLU A 60 36.17 -21.97 3.53
C GLU A 60 35.11 -20.99 3.02
N LEU A 61 34.89 -21.00 1.70
CA LEU A 61 33.89 -20.18 1.02
C LEU A 61 32.87 -21.09 0.32
N HIS A 62 31.62 -21.08 0.78
CA HIS A 62 30.54 -21.84 0.16
C HIS A 62 29.73 -20.92 -0.77
N LEU A 63 29.67 -21.27 -2.05
CA LEU A 63 28.91 -20.54 -3.07
C LEU A 63 27.58 -21.22 -3.37
N THR A 64 26.49 -20.44 -3.43
CA THR A 64 25.16 -20.91 -3.80
C THR A 64 24.59 -20.01 -4.91
N PRO A 65 24.29 -20.53 -6.12
CA PRO A 65 23.71 -19.74 -7.21
C PRO A 65 22.39 -19.08 -6.78
N LEU A 66 22.14 -17.85 -7.28
CA LEU A 66 20.88 -17.17 -7.00
C LEU A 66 19.78 -17.60 -7.98
N HIS A 67 18.53 -17.68 -7.49
CA HIS A 67 17.34 -17.93 -8.32
C HIS A 67 16.70 -16.64 -8.85
N GLY A 68 16.98 -15.50 -8.25
CA GLY A 68 16.41 -14.22 -8.67
C GLY A 68 16.96 -13.06 -7.86
N ILE A 69 16.87 -11.86 -8.44
CA ILE A 69 17.19 -10.60 -7.77
C ILE A 69 15.97 -9.71 -7.90
N LEU A 70 15.37 -9.36 -6.76
CA LEU A 70 14.17 -8.54 -6.67
C LEU A 70 14.49 -7.25 -5.93
N GLN A 71 14.13 -6.12 -6.53
CA GLN A 71 14.19 -4.82 -5.86
C GLN A 71 12.82 -4.53 -5.24
N MET A 72 12.77 -4.43 -3.91
CA MET A 72 11.58 -4.02 -3.18
C MET A 72 11.54 -2.50 -3.04
N ARG A 73 10.38 -1.89 -3.32
CA ARG A 73 10.14 -0.46 -3.10
C ARG A 73 8.86 -0.26 -2.27
N PRO A 74 8.81 0.75 -1.39
CA PRO A 74 7.55 1.21 -0.79
C PRO A 74 6.49 1.42 -1.86
N SER A 75 5.33 0.81 -1.67
CA SER A 75 4.16 1.03 -2.52
C SER A 75 3.29 2.14 -1.94
N PHE A 76 2.84 3.03 -2.82
CA PHE A 76 1.91 4.10 -2.50
C PHE A 76 0.50 3.84 -3.03
N ALA A 77 0.18 2.58 -3.39
CA ALA A 77 -1.13 2.18 -3.94
C ALA A 77 -2.34 2.52 -3.04
N TYR A 78 -2.12 2.81 -1.76
CA TYR A 78 -3.16 3.31 -0.87
C TYR A 78 -3.63 4.72 -1.26
N LEU A 79 -2.77 5.55 -1.87
CA LEU A 79 -3.16 6.86 -2.41
C LEU A 79 -4.13 6.68 -3.58
N ASP A 80 -3.83 5.76 -4.50
CA ASP A 80 -4.72 5.45 -5.64
C ASP A 80 -6.10 4.96 -5.16
N LYS A 81 -6.12 4.14 -4.10
CA LYS A 81 -7.38 3.69 -3.47
C LYS A 81 -8.16 4.85 -2.85
N ALA A 82 -7.49 5.75 -2.15
CA ALA A 82 -8.13 6.94 -1.57
C ALA A 82 -8.75 7.83 -2.67
N ASP A 83 -8.04 8.06 -3.77
CA ASP A 83 -8.53 8.83 -4.90
C ASP A 83 -9.72 8.15 -5.60
N ALA A 84 -9.71 6.82 -5.71
CA ALA A 84 -10.84 6.06 -6.23
C ALA A 84 -12.07 6.20 -5.32
N LYS A 85 -11.90 6.10 -4.00
CA LYS A 85 -12.98 6.27 -3.01
C LYS A 85 -13.53 7.69 -2.98
N TYR A 86 -12.66 8.70 -3.13
CA TYR A 86 -13.08 10.08 -3.25
C TYR A 86 -13.99 10.27 -4.47
N ARG A 87 -13.54 9.84 -5.65
CA ARG A 87 -14.31 9.94 -6.90
C ARG A 87 -15.65 9.21 -6.84
N GLU A 88 -15.70 8.04 -6.20
CA GLU A 88 -16.95 7.29 -6.00
C GLU A 88 -17.97 8.09 -5.17
N ARG A 89 -17.53 8.77 -4.11
CA ARG A 89 -18.41 9.60 -3.27
C ARG A 89 -18.92 10.84 -4.00
N GLU A 90 -18.05 11.52 -4.75
CA GLU A 90 -18.45 12.69 -5.53
C GLU A 90 -19.51 12.32 -6.58
N ALA A 91 -19.30 11.21 -7.32
CA ALA A 91 -20.26 10.73 -8.31
C ALA A 91 -21.61 10.31 -7.69
N ALA A 92 -21.61 9.76 -6.47
CA ALA A 92 -22.84 9.43 -5.75
C ALA A 92 -23.61 10.67 -5.28
N ASN A 93 -22.90 11.74 -4.90
CA ASN A 93 -23.51 13.01 -4.51
C ASN A 93 -24.12 13.76 -5.71
N GLU A 94 -23.47 13.75 -6.88
CA GLU A 94 -23.97 14.39 -8.10
C GLU A 94 -25.28 13.75 -8.63
N GLN A 95 -25.51 12.46 -8.38
CA GLN A 95 -26.77 11.79 -8.77
C GLN A 95 -27.95 12.11 -7.84
N GLY A 96 -27.70 12.58 -6.62
CA GLY A 96 -28.72 12.88 -5.61
C GLY A 96 -29.40 14.25 -5.76
N ASP A 97 -28.84 15.15 -6.57
CA ASP A 97 -29.28 16.55 -6.67
C ASP A 97 -30.21 16.82 -7.88
N SER A 98 -30.54 15.81 -8.68
CA SER A 98 -31.35 15.97 -9.90
C SER A 98 -32.88 15.87 -9.70
N SER A 99 -33.38 15.90 -8.45
CA SER A 99 -34.81 15.68 -8.13
C SER A 99 -35.54 16.87 -7.49
N GLN A 100 -35.04 18.10 -7.60
CA GLN A 100 -35.77 19.29 -7.14
C GLN A 100 -35.80 20.40 -8.21
N GLU A 101 -36.75 20.29 -9.15
CA GLU A 101 -37.27 21.34 -10.06
C GLU A 101 -38.44 20.63 -10.80
N GLU A 102 -39.72 21.02 -10.82
CA GLU A 102 -40.45 22.27 -10.68
C GLU A 102 -41.91 21.88 -10.26
N VAL A 103 -42.56 22.63 -9.36
CA VAL A 103 -44.03 22.64 -9.27
C VAL A 103 -44.44 24.11 -9.35
N GLU A 104 -44.87 24.53 -10.55
CA GLU A 104 -45.65 25.75 -10.79
C GLU A 104 -47.16 25.44 -10.75
#